data_AF-A0A0F9QZ42-F1
#
_entry.id   AF-A0A0F9QZ42-F1
#
_cell.length_a   1.000
_cell.length_b   1.000
_cell.length_c   1.000
_cell.angle_alpha   90.00
_cell.angle_beta   90.00
_cell.angle_gamma   90.00
#
_symmetry.space_group_name_H-M   'P 1'
#
loop_
_entity.id
_entity.type
_entity.pdbx_description
1 polymer ?
#
loop_
_entity_poly.entity_id
_entity_poly.type
_entity_poly.pdbx_seq_one_letter_code
_entity_poly.pdbx_strand_id
1 'polypeptide(L)' 'MTLENAQKLLKHYNDLADGTISKPFGHKDWADVIYNAKVRAVEMQKKVDEYPKPVEVKENKPTKVKTDGKK' A
#
# COMPACT_ATOMS: atom_id res chain seq x y z
N MET A 1 13.34 4.18 -4.54
CA MET A 1 12.37 3.36 -3.78
C MET A 1 11.28 2.90 -4.75
N THR A 2 10.82 1.65 -4.68
CA THR A 2 9.72 1.12 -5.52
C THR A 2 8.37 1.30 -4.81
N LEU A 3 7.25 1.33 -5.56
CA LEU A 3 5.90 1.38 -5.00
C LEU A 3 5.65 0.22 -4.03
N GLU A 4 6.07 -0.98 -4.38
CA GLU A 4 5.91 -2.17 -3.53
C GLU A 4 6.68 -2.01 -2.20
N ASN A 5 7.89 -1.46 -2.23
CA ASN A 5 8.65 -1.18 -1.01
C ASN A 5 8.01 -0.06 -0.19
N ALA A 6 7.45 0.96 -0.84
CA ALA A 6 6.72 2.04 -0.16
C ALA A 6 5.46 1.52 0.55
N GLN A 7 4.70 0.64 -0.08
CA GLN A 7 3.53 -0.02 0.50
C GLN A 7 3.91 -0.94 1.67
N LYS A 8 5.00 -1.71 1.56
CA LYS A 8 5.52 -2.54 2.67
C LYS A 8 5.92 -1.69 3.87
N LEU A 9 6.62 -0.58 3.65
CA LEU A 9 7.02 0.35 4.71
C LEU A 9 5.82 1.04 5.36
N LEU A 10 4.87 1.50 4.55
CA LEU A 10 3.60 2.07 5.04
C LEU A 10 2.86 1.07 5.93
N LYS A 11 2.73 -0.19 5.49
CA LYS A 11 2.11 -1.25 6.29
C LYS A 11 2.86 -1.46 7.60
N HIS A 12 4.18 -1.53 7.57
CA HIS A 12 5.00 -1.69 8.78
C HIS A 12 4.81 -0.54 9.79
N TYR A 13 4.78 0.71 9.32
CA TYR A 13 4.51 1.85 10.20
C TYR A 13 3.09 1.84 10.78
N ASN A 14 2.09 1.41 10.01
CA ASN A 14 0.73 1.23 10.51
C ASN A 14 0.65 0.09 11.55
N ASP A 15 1.32 -1.03 11.31
CA ASP A 15 1.39 -2.16 12.26
C ASP A 15 2.07 -1.76 13.58
N LEU A 16 3.08 -0.89 13.54
CA LEU A 16 3.68 -0.27 14.73
C LEU A 16 2.72 0.70 15.43
N ALA A 17 1.99 1.50 14.67
CA ALA A 17 1.13 2.56 15.19
C ALA A 17 -0.17 2.06 15.85
N ASP A 18 -0.74 0.98 15.32
CA ASP A 18 -2.00 0.37 15.76
C ASP A 18 -1.82 -0.65 16.91
N GLY A 19 -0.57 -1.05 17.16
CA GLY A 19 -0.24 -2.01 18.21
C GLY A 19 -0.27 -3.48 17.77
N THR A 20 -0.41 -3.74 16.45
CA THR A 20 -0.17 -5.06 15.86
C THR A 20 1.22 -5.59 16.24
N ILE A 21 2.22 -4.71 16.24
CA ILE A 21 3.55 -5.01 16.79
C ILE A 21 3.54 -4.65 18.28
N SER A 22 3.63 -5.69 19.11
CA SER A 22 3.68 -5.53 20.56
C SER A 22 4.98 -4.88 21.01
N LYS A 23 4.87 -4.05 22.05
CA LYS A 23 6.00 -3.43 22.73
C LYS A 23 6.99 -4.50 23.23
N PRO A 24 8.28 -4.42 22.84
CA PRO A 24 9.30 -5.29 23.43
C PRO A 24 9.48 -5.00 24.92
N PHE A 25 9.77 -6.05 25.69
CA PHE A 25 10.04 -5.93 27.13
C PHE A 25 11.22 -4.98 27.37
N GLY A 26 11.08 -4.06 28.34
CA GLY A 26 12.15 -3.12 28.72
C GLY A 26 12.28 -1.85 27.86
N HIS A 27 11.51 -1.68 26.78
CA HIS A 27 11.58 -0.46 25.97
C HIS A 27 10.89 0.72 26.69
N LYS A 28 11.65 1.75 27.11
CA LYS A 28 11.07 2.88 27.86
C LYS A 28 10.31 3.86 26.95
N ASP A 29 10.80 4.06 25.74
CA ASP A 29 10.30 5.09 24.81
C ASP A 29 9.39 4.53 23.71
N TRP A 30 8.61 3.49 24.01
CA TRP A 30 7.73 2.86 23.02
C TRP A 30 6.63 3.81 22.52
N ALA A 31 6.18 4.73 23.38
CA ALA A 31 5.22 5.77 22.98
C ALA A 31 5.79 6.69 21.88
N ASP A 32 7.06 7.08 21.98
CA ASP A 32 7.76 7.84 20.94
C ASP A 32 7.93 7.02 19.66
N VAL A 33 8.20 5.71 19.76
CA VAL A 33 8.25 4.82 18.60
C VAL A 33 6.91 4.78 17.87
N ILE A 34 5.81 4.61 18.60
CA ILE A 34 4.44 4.64 18.05
C ILE A 34 4.14 6.01 17.42
N TYR A 35 4.48 7.10 18.10
CA TYR A 35 4.26 8.45 17.61
C TYR A 35 5.03 8.71 16.30
N ASN A 36 6.31 8.35 16.27
CA ASN A 36 7.13 8.46 15.06
C ASN A 36 6.61 7.56 13.94
N ALA A 37 6.13 6.35 14.25
CA ALA A 37 5.52 5.46 13.26
C ALA A 37 4.27 6.10 12.63
N LYS A 38 3.41 6.77 13.41
CA LYS A 38 2.24 7.50 12.88
C LYS A 38 2.65 8.63 11.93
N VAL A 39 3.64 9.44 12.31
CA VAL A 39 4.16 10.52 11.46
C VAL A 39 4.71 9.96 10.15
N ARG A 40 5.55 8.90 10.23
CA ARG A 40 6.13 8.24 9.06
C ARG A 40 5.09 7.57 8.17
N ALA A 41 4.02 6.99 8.74
CA ALA A 41 2.92 6.42 7.99
C ALA A 41 2.22 7.48 7.12
N VAL A 42 1.96 8.68 7.67
CA VAL A 42 1.36 9.79 6.93
C VAL A 42 2.28 10.26 5.79
N GLU A 43 3.59 10.39 6.05
CA GLU A 43 4.56 10.73 5.00
C GLU A 43 4.62 9.68 3.89
N MET A 44 4.61 8.39 4.26
CA MET A 44 4.65 7.29 3.30
C MET A 44 3.35 7.16 2.52
N GLN A 45 2.20 7.41 3.13
CA GLN A 45 0.91 7.40 2.44
C GLN A 45 0.87 8.43 1.31
N LYS A 46 1.41 9.64 1.55
CA LYS A 46 1.54 10.67 0.51
C LYS A 46 2.44 10.19 -0.62
N LYS A 47 3.61 9.65 -0.31
CA LYS A 47 4.53 9.10 -1.32
C LYS A 47 3.89 7.99 -2.14
N VAL A 48 3.16 7.07 -1.50
CA VAL A 48 2.43 5.99 -2.18
C VAL A 48 1.36 6.55 -3.12
N ASP A 49 0.66 7.61 -2.73
CA ASP A 49 -0.36 8.26 -3.57
C ASP A 49 0.26 9.06 -4.73
N GLU A 50 1.48 9.59 -4.56
CA GLU A 50 2.26 10.27 -5.61
C GLU A 50 2.83 9.31 -6.67
N TYR A 51 2.97 8.01 -6.37
CA TYR A 51 3.33 7.05 -7.42
C TYR A 51 2.20 7.02 -8.45
N PRO A 52 2.53 7.08 -9.75
CA PRO A 52 1.50 6.97 -10.79
C PRO A 52 0.75 5.68 -10.54
N LYS A 53 -0.55 5.80 -10.22
CA LYS A 53 -1.43 4.63 -10.10
C LYS A 53 -1.21 3.82 -11.37
N PRO A 54 -0.91 2.52 -11.28
CA PRO A 54 -0.91 1.69 -12.47
C PRO A 54 -2.26 1.95 -13.10
N VAL A 55 -2.25 2.55 -14.30
CA VAL A 55 -3.46 2.78 -15.06
C VAL A 55 -4.05 1.38 -15.14
N GLU A 56 -5.17 1.14 -14.45
CA GLU A 56 -5.96 -0.05 -14.67
C GLU A 56 -6.37 0.07 -16.13
N VAL A 57 -5.54 -0.50 -17.01
CA VAL A 57 -5.91 -0.74 -18.38
C VAL A 57 -7.05 -1.72 -18.22
N LYS A 58 -8.27 -1.19 -18.14
CA LYS A 58 -9.47 -1.97 -18.40
C LYS A 58 -9.20 -2.59 -19.76
N GLU A 59 -8.78 -3.85 -19.74
CA GLU A 59 -8.54 -4.67 -20.90
C GLU A 59 -9.89 -4.83 -21.59
N ASN A 60 -10.23 -3.82 -22.37
CA ASN A 60 -11.44 -3.80 -23.15
C ASN A 60 -11.07 -4.56 -24.43
N LYS A 61 -11.23 -5.89 -24.42
CA LYS A 61 -11.66 -6.77 -25.53
C LYS A 61 -11.26 -8.23 -25.28
N PRO A 62 -12.18 -9.18 -25.56
CA PRO A 62 -12.40 -9.53 -26.95
C PRO A 62 -13.84 -9.29 -27.36
N THR A 63 -14.04 -8.39 -28.32
CA THR A 63 -15.25 -8.43 -29.15
C THR A 63 -15.20 -9.77 -29.89
N LYS A 64 -15.94 -10.77 -29.40
CA LYS A 64 -16.23 -12.00 -30.14
C LYS A 64 -16.89 -11.58 -31.45
N VAL A 65 -16.13 -11.58 -32.54
CA VAL A 65 -16.68 -11.61 -33.88
C VAL A 65 -17.37 -12.96 -33.99
N LYS A 66 -18.69 -12.99 -33.83
CA LYS A 66 -19.50 -14.15 -34.20
C LYS A 66 -19.40 -14.27 -35.73
N THR A 67 -18.60 -15.21 -36.19
CA THR A 67 -18.83 -15.91 -37.45
C THR A 67 -20.15 -16.67 -37.33
N ASP A 68 -21.26 -16.04 -37.72
CA ASP A 68 -22.48 -16.75 -38.12
C ASP A 68 -22.81 -16.32 -39.54
N GLY A 69 -21.97 -16.77 -40.47
CA GLY A 69 -22.30 -16.81 -41.90
C GLY A 69 -23.25 -17.98 -42.13
N LYS A 70 -24.49 -17.85 -41.66
CA LYS A 70 -25.60 -18.69 -42.06
C LYS A 70 -26.30 -17.99 -43.22
N LYS A 71 -26.12 -18.51 -44.44
CA LYS A 71 -27.17 -18.91 -45.40
C LYS A 71 -26.60 -19.03 -46.81
#